data_AF-A0A1Y5FI24-F1
#
_entry.id   AF-A0A1Y5FI24-F1
#
_cell.length_a   1.000
_cell.length_b   1.000
_cell.length_c   1.000
_cell.angle_alpha   90.00
_cell.angle_beta   90.00
_cell.angle_gamma   90.00
#
_symmetry.space_group_name_H-M   'P 1'
#
loop_
_entity.id
_entity.type
_entity.pdbx_description
1 polymer ?
#
loop_
_entity_poly.entity_id
_entity_poly.type
_entity_poly.pdbx_seq_one_letter_code
_entity_poly.pdbx_strand_id
1 'polypeptide(L)'
;MKKISIQKHLLVMHLGLKGVSEELLETFPVDNLVEKSDSDTCVVFYFSHSQDVKADFVSLRPVIAKILHVELDSVELSKKDDCELEAHIFYNSHSTHWSEHADADFDELCSALYPYHVKINLNVSINN
;
A
#
# COMPACT_ATOMS: atom_id res chain seq x y z
N MET A 1 9.92 16.32 11.42
CA MET A 1 9.43 15.90 10.09
C MET A 1 7.93 15.76 10.18
N LYS A 2 7.15 16.33 9.26
CA LYS A 2 5.70 16.08 9.18
C LYS A 2 5.53 14.58 8.87
N LYS A 3 4.81 13.83 9.72
CA LYS A 3 4.50 12.41 9.46
C LYS A 3 3.50 12.40 8.31
N ILE A 4 3.87 11.82 7.17
CA ILE A 4 2.93 11.62 6.05
C ILE A 4 1.90 10.60 6.53
N SER A 5 0.61 10.94 6.45
CA SER A 5 -0.46 9.95 6.66
C SER A 5 -0.66 9.19 5.35
N ILE A 6 -0.34 7.90 5.38
CA ILE A 6 -0.48 6.96 4.27
C ILE A 6 -1.95 6.81 3.93
N GLN A 7 -2.82 6.69 4.93
CA GLN A 7 -4.27 6.68 4.73
C GLN A 7 -4.74 7.88 3.89
N LYS A 8 -4.32 9.11 4.25
CA LYS A 8 -4.66 10.32 3.49
C LYS A 8 -4.05 10.31 2.08
N HIS A 9 -2.79 9.91 1.96
CA HIS A 9 -2.10 9.83 0.68
C HIS A 9 -2.83 8.90 -0.30
N LEU A 10 -3.23 7.72 0.18
CA LEU A 10 -3.97 6.74 -0.59
C LEU A 10 -5.39 7.22 -0.94
N LEU A 11 -6.11 7.84 0.01
CA LEU A 11 -7.44 8.43 -0.25
C LEU A 11 -7.38 9.51 -1.34
N VAL A 12 -6.37 10.38 -1.31
CA VAL A 12 -6.16 11.40 -2.34
C VAL A 12 -5.97 10.77 -3.72
N MET A 13 -5.20 9.68 -3.79
CA MET A 13 -4.96 8.99 -5.06
C MET A 13 -6.19 8.24 -5.56
N HIS A 14 -6.91 7.53 -4.69
CA HIS A 14 -8.14 6.81 -5.05
C HIS A 14 -9.21 7.77 -5.58
N LEU A 15 -9.38 8.92 -4.92
CA LEU A 15 -10.44 9.88 -5.24
C LEU A 15 -10.03 10.91 -6.30
N GLY A 16 -8.79 10.85 -6.81
CA GLY A 16 -8.25 11.81 -7.77
C GLY A 16 -8.18 13.25 -7.23
N LEU A 17 -8.10 13.44 -5.91
CA LEU A 17 -8.16 14.75 -5.23
C LEU A 17 -6.83 15.52 -5.27
N LYS A 18 -6.11 15.45 -6.39
CA LYS A 18 -4.80 16.05 -6.56
C LYS A 18 -4.91 17.58 -6.43
N GLY A 19 -4.29 18.16 -5.40
CA GLY A 19 -4.27 19.61 -5.14
C GLY A 19 -5.18 20.10 -4.01
N VAL A 20 -5.91 19.21 -3.33
CA VAL A 20 -6.65 19.55 -2.10
C VAL A 20 -5.66 19.76 -0.94
N SER A 21 -5.88 20.79 -0.11
CA SER A 21 -5.00 21.06 1.04
C SER A 21 -5.16 19.99 2.13
N GLU A 22 -4.08 19.72 2.87
CA GLU A 22 -4.09 18.75 3.98
C GLU A 22 -5.15 19.11 5.04
N GLU A 23 -5.38 20.40 5.28
CA GLU A 23 -6.38 20.93 6.22
C GLU A 23 -7.82 20.61 5.77
N LEU A 24 -8.10 20.65 4.46
CA LEU A 24 -9.39 20.24 3.91
C LEU A 24 -9.60 18.74 4.01
N LEU A 25 -8.55 17.94 3.79
CA LEU A 25 -8.58 16.48 3.98
C LEU A 25 -8.82 16.08 5.44
N GLU A 26 -8.41 16.89 6.41
CA GLU A 26 -8.71 16.66 7.84
C GLU A 26 -10.19 16.82 8.18
N THR A 27 -10.92 17.59 7.37
CA THR A 27 -12.36 17.81 7.54
C THR A 27 -13.20 16.87 6.69
N PHE A 28 -12.56 16.05 5.85
CA PHE A 28 -13.27 15.11 4.99
C PHE A 28 -13.87 13.98 5.84
N PRO A 29 -15.19 13.72 5.76
CA PRO A 29 -15.81 12.61 6.46
C PRO A 29 -15.33 11.31 5.80
N VAL A 30 -14.27 10.72 6.34
CA VAL A 30 -13.69 9.46 5.88
C VAL A 30 -14.77 8.37 5.85
N ASP A 31 -15.64 8.34 6.86
CA ASP A 31 -16.77 7.41 7.00
C ASP A 31 -17.74 7.42 5.80
N ASN A 32 -17.85 8.54 5.06
CA ASN A 32 -18.74 8.67 3.89
C ASN A 32 -18.03 8.44 2.53
N LEU A 33 -16.70 8.35 2.53
CA LEU A 33 -15.94 7.90 1.35
C LEU A 33 -15.93 6.36 1.24
N VAL A 34 -16.14 5.69 2.38
CA VAL A 34 -16.20 4.24 2.56
C VAL A 34 -17.37 3.59 1.80
N GLU A 35 -18.44 4.32 1.48
CA GLU A 35 -19.64 3.78 0.82
C GLU A 35 -19.58 3.75 -0.73
N LYS A 36 -18.47 4.16 -1.37
CA LYS A 36 -18.44 4.35 -2.84
C LYS A 36 -17.43 3.51 -3.63
N SER A 37 -16.76 2.52 -3.04
CA SER A 37 -15.92 1.59 -3.80
C SER A 37 -16.64 0.26 -4.00
N ASP A 38 -17.51 0.20 -5.01
CA ASP A 38 -18.23 -1.01 -5.43
C ASP A 38 -17.33 -2.03 -6.18
N SER A 39 -16.00 -1.92 -6.11
CA SER A 39 -15.08 -2.77 -6.87
C SER A 39 -13.83 -3.15 -6.09
N ASP A 40 -13.35 -4.37 -6.36
CA ASP A 40 -12.02 -4.84 -5.95
C ASP A 40 -10.98 -3.74 -6.19
N THR A 41 -10.30 -3.31 -5.12
CA THR A 41 -9.33 -2.20 -5.20
C THR A 41 -7.93 -2.78 -5.29
N CYS A 42 -7.18 -2.42 -6.33
CA CYS A 42 -5.76 -2.76 -6.43
C CYS A 42 -4.91 -1.61 -5.90
N VAL A 43 -4.15 -1.88 -4.83
CA VAL A 43 -3.14 -0.97 -4.28
C VAL A 43 -1.77 -1.46 -4.67
N VAL A 44 -1.00 -0.61 -5.35
CA VAL A 44 0.32 -0.95 -5.86
C VAL A 44 1.40 -0.34 -5.00
N PHE A 45 2.20 -1.14 -4.32
CA PHE A 45 3.36 -0.70 -3.55
C PHE A 45 4.64 -0.87 -4.37
N TYR A 46 5.48 0.18 -4.40
CA TYR A 46 6.80 0.09 -5.01
C TYR A 46 7.85 -0.12 -3.93
N PHE A 47 8.68 -1.15 -4.08
CA PHE A 47 9.77 -1.43 -3.16
C PHE A 47 11.11 -1.24 -3.86
N SER A 48 12.11 -0.81 -3.10
CA SER A 48 13.50 -0.73 -3.54
C SER A 48 14.41 -1.59 -2.65
N HIS A 49 15.42 -2.21 -3.25
CA HIS A 49 16.48 -2.92 -2.52
C HIS A 49 17.86 -2.60 -3.13
N SER A 50 18.94 -2.88 -2.40
CA SER A 50 20.29 -2.71 -2.93
C SER A 50 20.64 -3.78 -3.98
N GLN A 51 21.50 -3.44 -4.95
CA GLN A 51 21.97 -4.36 -6.01
C GLN A 51 22.62 -5.63 -5.45
N ASP A 52 23.26 -5.52 -4.29
CA ASP A 52 23.99 -6.61 -3.65
C ASP A 52 23.07 -7.63 -2.97
N VAL A 53 21.77 -7.33 -2.86
CA VAL A 53 20.78 -8.16 -2.19
C VAL A 53 19.91 -8.85 -3.23
N LYS A 54 20.12 -10.16 -3.40
CA LYS A 54 19.12 -11.04 -4.02
C LYS A 54 18.03 -11.30 -2.99
N ALA A 55 17.10 -10.36 -2.84
CA ALA A 55 15.94 -10.60 -2.00
C ALA A 55 15.12 -11.74 -2.62
N ASP A 56 14.78 -12.74 -1.81
CA ASP A 56 13.91 -13.84 -2.22
C ASP A 56 12.47 -13.35 -2.23
N PHE A 57 12.06 -12.73 -3.33
CA PHE A 57 10.77 -12.06 -3.44
C PHE A 57 9.58 -13.00 -3.26
N VAL A 58 9.73 -14.28 -3.64
CA VAL A 58 8.69 -15.29 -3.43
C VAL A 58 8.42 -15.48 -1.94
N SER A 59 9.47 -15.40 -1.11
CA SER A 59 9.35 -15.50 0.35
C SER A 59 8.72 -14.28 1.03
N LEU A 60 8.65 -13.13 0.34
CA LEU A 60 8.03 -11.91 0.88
C LEU A 60 6.51 -11.91 0.75
N ARG A 61 5.96 -12.60 -0.26
CA ARG A 61 4.52 -12.64 -0.55
C ARG A 61 3.67 -13.05 0.66
N PRO A 62 4.02 -14.10 1.45
CA PRO A 62 3.27 -14.46 2.65
C PRO A 62 3.37 -13.42 3.78
N VAL A 63 4.51 -12.73 3.89
CA VAL A 63 4.71 -11.68 4.90
C VAL A 63 3.81 -10.49 4.59
N ILE A 64 3.80 -10.05 3.33
CA ILE A 64 2.97 -8.94 2.85
C ILE A 64 1.49 -9.27 3.04
N ALA A 65 1.05 -10.45 2.57
CA ALA A 65 -0.36 -10.86 2.67
C ALA A 65 -0.84 -10.88 4.13
N LYS A 66 -0.01 -11.39 5.04
CA LYS A 66 -0.33 -11.45 6.47
C LYS A 66 -0.51 -10.06 7.10
N ILE A 67 0.42 -9.14 6.84
CA ILE A 67 0.40 -7.79 7.42
C ILE A 67 -0.76 -6.99 6.84
N LEU A 68 -1.02 -7.12 5.55
CA LEU A 68 -2.11 -6.40 4.87
C LEU A 68 -3.49 -7.06 5.05
N HIS A 69 -3.57 -8.14 5.82
CA HIS A 69 -4.83 -8.85 6.09
C HIS A 69 -5.58 -9.28 4.81
N VAL A 70 -4.84 -9.73 3.79
CA VAL A 70 -5.38 -10.26 2.53
C VAL A 70 -5.01 -11.73 2.33
N GLU A 71 -5.73 -12.40 1.43
CA GLU A 71 -5.37 -13.76 1.01
C GLU A 71 -4.04 -13.75 0.24
N LEU A 72 -3.31 -14.86 0.28
CA LEU A 72 -2.01 -14.95 -0.40
C LEU A 72 -2.15 -14.71 -1.91
N ASP A 73 -3.23 -15.18 -2.51
CA ASP A 73 -3.52 -15.04 -3.95
C ASP A 73 -3.95 -13.62 -4.35
N SER A 74 -4.24 -12.75 -3.37
CA SER A 74 -4.46 -11.31 -3.57
C SER A 74 -3.17 -10.50 -3.66
N VAL A 75 -2.00 -11.13 -3.56
CA VAL A 75 -0.70 -10.47 -3.65
C VAL A 75 0.06 -10.95 -4.87
N GLU A 76 0.23 -10.07 -5.85
CA GLU A 76 1.08 -10.29 -7.01
C GLU A 76 2.36 -9.47 -6.89
N LEU A 77 3.51 -10.13 -7.04
CA LEU A 77 4.82 -9.48 -7.03
C LEU A 77 5.42 -9.53 -8.43
N SER A 78 5.80 -8.38 -8.97
CA SER A 78 6.51 -8.27 -10.23
C SER A 78 7.81 -7.49 -10.05
N LYS A 79 8.84 -7.91 -10.80
CA LYS A 79 10.11 -7.20 -10.84
C LYS A 79 10.01 -6.11 -11.89
N LYS A 80 10.23 -4.86 -11.50
CA LYS A 80 10.19 -3.71 -12.40
C LYS A 80 11.57 -3.41 -12.97
N ASP A 81 12.59 -3.39 -12.12
CA ASP A 81 14.00 -3.18 -12.46
C ASP A 81 14.91 -4.02 -11.55
N ASP A 82 16.23 -3.98 -11.77
CA ASP A 82 17.20 -4.75 -10.96
C ASP A 82 17.21 -4.44 -9.46
N CYS A 83 16.66 -3.29 -9.08
CA CYS A 83 16.53 -2.85 -7.69
C CYS A 83 15.11 -2.47 -7.29
N GLU A 84 14.12 -2.64 -8.18
CA GLU A 84 12.75 -2.23 -7.94
C GLU A 84 11.78 -3.39 -8.10
N LEU A 85 10.83 -3.45 -7.17
CA LEU A 85 9.72 -4.38 -7.16
C LEU A 85 8.42 -3.62 -7.10
N GLU A 86 7.39 -4.27 -7.59
CA GLU A 86 6.03 -3.80 -7.54
C GLU A 86 5.17 -4.91 -6.92
N ALA A 87 4.46 -4.59 -5.84
CA ALA A 87 3.44 -5.48 -5.27
C ALA A 87 2.06 -4.91 -5.55
N HIS A 88 1.24 -5.68 -6.27
CA HIS A 88 -0.16 -5.41 -6.50
C HIS A 88 -0.96 -6.15 -5.42
N ILE A 89 -1.72 -5.40 -4.64
CA ILE A 89 -2.52 -5.91 -3.53
C ILE A 89 -3.98 -5.71 -3.87
N PHE A 90 -4.70 -6.80 -4.11
CA PHE A 90 -6.10 -6.80 -4.48
C PHE A 90 -6.98 -6.96 -3.23
N TYR A 91 -7.55 -5.85 -2.77
CA TYR A 91 -8.46 -5.84 -1.63
C TYR A 91 -9.89 -6.12 -2.07
N ASN A 92 -10.51 -7.12 -1.43
CA ASN A 92 -11.93 -7.40 -1.56
C ASN A 92 -12.72 -6.44 -0.65
N SER A 93 -13.61 -5.66 -1.24
CA SER A 93 -14.43 -4.66 -0.54
C SER A 93 -15.39 -5.24 0.50
N HIS A 94 -15.63 -6.57 0.49
CA HIS A 94 -16.50 -7.25 1.44
C HIS A 94 -15.80 -7.78 2.70
N SER A 95 -14.46 -7.88 2.70
CA SER A 95 -13.72 -8.55 3.80
C SER A 95 -12.84 -7.61 4.61
N THR A 96 -12.18 -6.64 3.98
CA THR A 96 -11.24 -5.72 4.65
C THR A 96 -11.13 -4.42 3.85
N HIS A 97 -11.42 -3.27 4.47
CA HIS A 97 -11.24 -1.99 3.79
C HIS A 97 -9.78 -1.55 3.89
N TRP A 98 -9.12 -1.37 2.74
CA TRP A 98 -7.68 -1.12 2.63
C TRP A 98 -7.18 0.12 3.39
N SER A 99 -8.08 1.07 3.70
CA SER A 99 -7.73 2.35 4.33
C SER A 99 -7.84 2.35 5.87
N GLU A 100 -8.50 1.38 6.50
CA GLU A 100 -8.78 1.44 7.96
C GLU A 100 -7.52 1.36 8.82
N HIS A 101 -6.54 0.55 8.39
CA HIS A 101 -5.30 0.30 9.11
C HIS A 101 -4.03 0.72 8.33
N ALA A 102 -4.19 1.43 7.21
CA ALA A 102 -3.12 1.72 6.26
C ALA A 102 -1.83 2.34 6.88
N ASP A 103 -1.96 3.23 7.87
CA ASP A 103 -0.79 3.83 8.54
C ASP A 103 -0.05 2.79 9.40
N ALA A 104 -0.78 1.94 10.14
CA ALA A 104 -0.21 0.91 10.99
C ALA A 104 0.39 -0.23 10.15
N ASP A 105 -0.34 -0.67 9.14
CA ASP A 105 0.08 -1.72 8.20
C ASP A 105 1.35 -1.31 7.44
N PHE A 106 1.46 -0.03 7.06
CA PHE A 106 2.66 0.49 6.41
C PHE A 106 3.87 0.50 7.34
N ASP A 107 3.70 0.95 8.59
CA ASP A 107 4.77 0.95 9.59
C ASP A 107 5.22 -0.50 9.91
N GLU A 108 4.29 -1.45 9.96
CA GLU A 108 4.57 -2.87 10.15
C GLU A 108 5.27 -3.49 8.92
N LEU A 109 4.79 -3.22 7.71
CA LEU A 109 5.45 -3.65 6.46
C LEU A 109 6.88 -3.16 6.39
N CYS A 110 7.13 -1.87 6.67
CA CYS A 110 8.48 -1.31 6.68
C CYS A 110 9.38 -2.06 7.66
N SER A 111 8.86 -2.36 8.85
CA SER A 111 9.60 -3.07 9.90
C SER A 111 9.88 -4.53 9.54
N ALA A 112 8.91 -5.22 8.94
CA ALA A 112 9.03 -6.62 8.55
C ALA A 112 9.93 -6.84 7.32
N LEU A 113 10.00 -5.84 6.43
CA LEU A 113 10.79 -5.89 5.21
C LEU A 113 12.22 -5.37 5.41
N TYR A 114 12.48 -4.60 6.46
CA TYR A 114 13.80 -4.07 6.79
C TYR A 114 14.92 -5.15 6.90
N PRO A 115 14.71 -6.33 7.54
CA PRO A 115 15.70 -7.40 7.60
C PRO A 115 16.06 -7.98 6.22
N TYR A 116 15.19 -7.82 5.22
CA TYR A 116 15.43 -8.23 3.85
C TYR A 116 16.11 -7.15 3.01
N HIS A 117 16.51 -6.03 3.63
CA HIS A 117 17.04 -4.83 2.98
C HIS A 117 16.10 -4.25 1.92
N VAL A 118 14.80 -4.48 2.07
CA VAL A 118 13.75 -3.95 1.21
C VAL A 118 13.17 -2.70 1.87
N LYS A 119 13.08 -1.62 1.10
CA LYS A 119 12.47 -0.35 1.51
C LYS A 119 11.22 -0.10 0.69
N ILE A 120 10.17 0.40 1.31
CA ILE A 120 8.96 0.80 0.61
C ILE A 120 9.17 2.24 0.13
N ASN A 121 9.06 2.46 -1.18
CA ASN A 121 8.96 3.79 -1.73
C ASN A 121 7.52 4.26 -1.51
N LEU A 122 7.32 5.48 -1.02
CA LEU A 122 6.00 6.13 -0.86
C LEU A 122 5.35 6.52 -2.21
N ASN A 123 5.65 5.76 -3.25
CA ASN A 123 4.88 5.77 -4.47
C ASN A 123 3.87 4.64 -4.26
N VAL A 124 2.60 4.99 -4.21
CA VAL A 124 1.52 4.00 -4.32
C VAL A 124 0.71 4.38 -5.54
N SER A 125 0.12 3.42 -6.26
CA SER A 125 -0.87 3.73 -7.29
C SER A 125 -2.11 2.87 -7.05
N ILE A 126 -3.28 3.45 -7.31
CA ILE A 126 -4.55 2.75 -7.22
C ILE A 126 -5.13 2.73 -8.62
N ASN A 127 -5.29 1.54 -9.19
CA ASN A 127 -5.98 1.35 -10.47
C ASN A 127 -7.43 0.96 -10.17
N ASN A 128 -8.36 1.67 -10.83
CA ASN A 128 -9.74 1.24 -11.04
C ASN A 128 -9.88 0.73 -12.48
#